data_AF-A0A1Y4GA48-F1
#
_entry.id   AF-A0A1Y4GA48-F1
#
_cell.length_a   1.000
_cell.length_b   1.000
_cell.length_c   1.000
_cell.angle_alpha   90.00
_cell.angle_beta   90.00
_cell.angle_gamma   90.00
#
_symmetry.space_group_name_H-M   'P 1'
#
loop_
_entity.id
_entity.type
_entity.pdbx_description
1 polymer ?
#
loop_
_entity_poly.entity_id
_entity_poly.type
_entity_poly.pdbx_seq_one_letter_code
_entity_poly.pdbx_strand_id
1 'polypeptide(L)'
;MSSRSREKIALVVFAALIVLSLLGLGSYLIAGHSWNVAASNIDDTFGSMEGYTAIVYAGTVDPEEPFEPGEDGFGSLATPSAADASEDEVVDETDDTAYDGASGRDDARLPLSIDDVKESYEQKGAAVFSLSTLDPSRYEEGVILKKGGLRFGVLSVTEPVPSRYLELQAEYFDEHAVDFVVAVVSDKDYLEGVEGFDIVVSTQDEGLFVMGETIGSTFYVSAPELGKTGAILISPSNVVSAKVVEGL
;
A
#
# COMPACT_ATOMS: atom_id res chain seq x y z
N MET A 1 29.08 46.31 -38.17
CA MET A 1 29.31 45.24 -37.17
C MET A 1 30.25 44.20 -37.77
N SER A 2 31.38 43.90 -37.12
CA SER A 2 32.40 42.96 -37.66
C SER A 2 31.92 41.50 -37.58
N SER A 3 32.41 40.64 -38.48
CA SER A 3 32.12 39.18 -38.50
C SER A 3 32.35 38.53 -37.13
N ARG A 4 33.43 38.91 -36.47
CA ARG A 4 33.83 38.45 -35.14
C ARG A 4 32.81 38.75 -34.03
N SER A 5 31.99 39.79 -34.19
CA SER A 5 30.92 40.11 -33.23
C SER A 5 29.68 39.25 -33.45
N ARG A 6 29.38 38.88 -34.71
CA ARG A 6 28.25 37.99 -35.06
C ARG A 6 28.51 36.55 -34.66
N GLU A 7 29.76 36.09 -34.81
CA GLU A 7 30.21 34.77 -34.40
C GLU A 7 30.13 34.58 -32.88
N LYS A 8 30.53 35.59 -32.10
CA LYS A 8 30.37 35.57 -30.63
C LYS A 8 28.91 35.51 -30.19
N ILE A 9 28.04 36.28 -30.85
CA ILE A 9 26.59 36.25 -30.56
C ILE A 9 26.02 34.88 -30.91
N ALA A 10 26.38 34.31 -32.06
CA ALA A 10 25.93 32.97 -32.46
C ALA A 10 26.39 31.89 -31.47
N LEU A 11 27.64 31.97 -30.98
CA LEU A 11 28.17 31.03 -30.00
C LEU A 11 27.45 31.12 -28.65
N VAL A 12 27.12 32.34 -28.20
CA VAL A 12 26.35 32.55 -26.96
C VAL A 12 24.92 32.02 -27.12
N VAL A 13 24.27 32.27 -28.26
CA VAL A 13 22.92 31.75 -28.53
C VAL A 13 22.93 30.22 -28.62
N PHE A 14 23.92 29.62 -29.27
CA PHE A 14 24.05 28.18 -29.37
C PHE A 14 24.29 27.52 -28.01
N ALA A 15 25.16 28.09 -27.18
CA ALA A 15 25.38 27.62 -25.81
C ALA A 15 24.10 27.73 -24.96
N ALA A 16 23.36 28.84 -25.09
CA ALA A 16 22.07 29.01 -24.40
C ALA A 16 21.04 27.97 -24.83
N LEU A 17 20.95 27.66 -26.13
CA LEU A 17 20.05 26.63 -26.65
C LEU A 17 20.41 25.22 -26.14
N ILE A 18 21.70 24.90 -26.03
CA ILE A 18 22.14 23.62 -25.43
C ILE A 18 21.71 23.54 -23.97
N VAL A 19 21.94 24.59 -23.18
CA VAL A 19 21.54 24.60 -21.77
C VAL A 19 20.03 24.46 -21.62
N LEU A 20 19.26 25.18 -22.43
CA LEU A 20 17.79 25.12 -22.41
C LEU A 20 17.28 23.73 -22.85
N SER A 21 17.93 23.11 -23.83
CA SER A 21 17.65 21.73 -24.25
C SER A 21 18.00 20.71 -23.16
N LEU A 22 19.12 20.87 -22.46
CA LEU A 22 19.53 19.97 -21.37
C LEU A 22 18.60 20.11 -20.16
N LEU A 23 18.16 21.33 -19.84
CA LEU A 23 17.16 21.58 -18.80
C LEU A 23 15.81 20.97 -19.19
N GLY A 24 15.36 21.16 -20.43
CA GLY A 24 14.13 20.54 -20.93
C GLY A 24 14.19 19.02 -20.92
N LEU A 25 15.30 18.43 -21.33
CA LEU A 25 15.53 16.98 -21.29
C LEU A 25 15.60 16.46 -19.85
N GLY A 26 16.29 17.17 -18.95
CA GLY A 26 16.36 16.84 -17.53
C GLY A 26 15.00 16.88 -16.87
N SER A 27 14.21 17.93 -17.10
CA SER A 27 12.82 18.01 -16.65
C SER A 27 11.95 16.91 -17.23
N TYR A 28 12.16 16.53 -18.50
CA TYR A 28 11.46 15.41 -19.13
C TYR A 28 11.79 14.06 -18.50
N LEU A 29 13.06 13.81 -18.15
CA LEU A 29 13.46 12.56 -17.49
C LEU A 29 12.95 12.48 -16.05
N ILE A 30 12.97 13.59 -15.31
CA ILE A 30 12.45 13.66 -13.93
C ILE A 30 10.92 13.47 -13.92
N ALA A 31 10.20 14.09 -14.86
CA ALA A 31 8.76 13.90 -15.01
C ALA A 31 8.37 12.56 -15.66
N GLY A 32 9.27 11.92 -16.40
CA GLY A 32 9.03 10.61 -17.02
C GLY A 32 8.77 9.51 -16.00
N HIS A 33 9.38 9.59 -14.81
CA HIS A 33 9.11 8.67 -13.70
C HIS A 33 7.65 8.71 -13.24
N SER A 34 7.01 9.88 -13.21
CA SER A 34 5.61 10.00 -12.81
C SER A 34 4.64 9.53 -13.89
N TRP A 35 5.03 9.59 -15.17
CA TRP A 35 4.24 9.04 -16.28
C TRP A 35 4.18 7.52 -16.28
N ASN A 36 5.24 6.84 -15.80
CA ASN A 36 5.23 5.39 -15.69
C ASN A 36 4.25 4.91 -14.61
N VAL A 37 4.15 5.64 -13.50
CA VAL A 37 3.18 5.38 -12.42
C VAL A 37 1.73 5.67 -12.87
N ALA A 38 1.53 6.71 -13.69
CA ALA A 38 0.22 7.01 -14.27
C ALA A 38 -0.23 5.95 -15.29
N ALA A 39 0.72 5.38 -16.07
CA ALA A 39 0.44 4.27 -16.97
C ALA A 39 0.08 2.98 -16.20
N SER A 40 0.79 2.67 -15.11
CA SER A 40 0.45 1.55 -14.21
C SER A 40 -0.97 1.68 -13.63
N ASN A 41 -1.37 2.88 -13.21
CA ASN A 41 -2.74 3.15 -12.72
C ASN A 41 -3.82 3.02 -13.82
N ILE A 42 -3.52 3.38 -15.06
CA ILE A 42 -4.43 3.20 -16.21
C ILE A 42 -4.57 1.73 -16.58
N ASP A 43 -3.47 0.97 -16.59
CA ASP A 43 -3.49 -0.47 -16.89
C ASP A 43 -4.22 -1.24 -15.79
N ASP A 44 -4.05 -0.83 -14.52
CA ASP A 44 -4.79 -1.42 -13.41
C ASP A 44 -6.32 -1.22 -13.51
N THR A 45 -6.73 -0.06 -14.02
CA THR A 45 -8.15 0.33 -14.06
C THR A 45 -8.86 -0.17 -15.33
N PHE A 46 -8.15 -0.40 -16.45
CA PHE A 46 -8.77 -0.67 -17.76
C PHE A 46 -8.10 -1.77 -18.62
N GLY A 47 -7.01 -2.41 -18.17
CA GLY A 47 -6.11 -3.20 -19.03
C GLY A 47 -5.78 -4.62 -18.58
N SER A 48 -4.96 -5.29 -19.41
CA SER A 48 -4.40 -6.63 -19.17
C SER A 48 -3.09 -6.49 -18.42
N MET A 49 -3.03 -7.07 -17.23
CA MET A 49 -1.85 -7.00 -16.35
C MET A 49 -0.85 -8.13 -16.62
N GLU A 50 -0.76 -8.57 -17.87
CA GLU A 50 0.16 -9.64 -18.23
C GLU A 50 1.60 -9.20 -17.95
N GLY A 51 2.31 -10.00 -17.15
CA GLY A 51 3.68 -9.70 -16.72
C GLY A 51 3.81 -8.80 -15.50
N TYR A 52 2.71 -8.28 -14.95
CA TYR A 52 2.73 -7.60 -13.66
C TYR A 52 2.78 -8.61 -12.51
N THR A 53 3.38 -8.20 -11.40
CA THR A 53 3.25 -8.89 -10.12
C THR A 53 2.53 -7.99 -9.12
N ALA A 54 1.47 -8.50 -8.49
CA ALA A 54 0.72 -7.80 -7.47
C ALA A 54 0.96 -8.43 -6.08
N ILE A 55 1.25 -7.57 -5.11
CA ILE A 55 1.36 -7.91 -3.68
C ILE A 55 0.14 -7.33 -3.00
N VAL A 56 -0.73 -8.17 -2.46
CA VAL A 56 -1.98 -7.75 -1.83
C VAL A 56 -1.89 -7.95 -0.32
N TYR A 57 -2.33 -6.97 0.47
CA TYR A 57 -2.23 -7.02 1.93
C TYR A 57 -3.41 -6.36 2.62
N ALA A 58 -3.70 -6.81 3.85
CA ALA A 58 -4.74 -6.22 4.69
C ALA A 58 -4.32 -4.84 5.19
N GLY A 59 -5.30 -3.94 5.28
CA GLY A 59 -5.19 -2.76 6.12
C GLY A 59 -5.05 -3.11 7.59
N THR A 60 -4.28 -2.31 8.30
CA THR A 60 -3.98 -2.47 9.74
C THR A 60 -4.15 -1.17 10.53
N VAL A 61 -4.44 -0.06 9.85
CA VAL A 61 -4.63 1.24 10.48
C VAL A 61 -6.07 1.34 10.98
N ASP A 62 -6.28 1.76 12.24
CA ASP A 62 -7.64 1.99 12.73
C ASP A 62 -8.31 3.12 11.92
N PRO A 63 -9.54 2.93 11.41
CA PRO A 63 -10.25 4.01 10.73
C PRO A 63 -10.48 5.14 11.72
N GLU A 64 -10.24 6.39 11.31
CA GLU A 64 -10.59 7.54 12.13
C GLU A 64 -12.10 7.49 12.41
N GLU A 65 -12.48 7.43 13.69
CA GLU A 65 -13.90 7.44 14.04
C GLU A 65 -14.54 8.72 13.48
N PRO A 66 -15.65 8.62 12.72
CA PRO A 66 -16.30 9.79 12.19
C PRO A 66 -16.71 10.68 13.36
N PHE A 67 -16.27 11.94 13.30
CA PHE A 67 -16.56 12.95 14.29
C PHE A 67 -18.07 13.10 14.45
N GLU A 68 -18.66 12.44 15.45
CA GLU A 68 -20.06 12.66 15.80
C GLU A 68 -20.17 14.07 16.38
N PRO A 69 -20.92 15.00 15.77
CA PRO A 69 -21.13 16.30 16.37
C PRO A 69 -21.91 16.08 17.66
N GLY A 70 -21.26 16.36 18.80
CA GLY A 70 -21.87 16.24 20.12
C GLY A 70 -23.19 17.00 20.18
N GLU A 71 -24.25 16.33 20.64
CA GLU A 71 -25.52 16.96 20.97
C GLU A 71 -25.42 17.65 22.34
N ASP A 72 -24.95 18.90 22.37
CA ASP A 72 -25.09 19.77 23.54
C ASP A 72 -26.34 20.66 23.44
N GLY A 73 -27.40 20.23 24.15
CA GLY A 73 -28.20 21.08 25.04
C GLY A 73 -29.61 21.52 24.60
N PHE A 74 -30.66 21.02 25.27
CA PHE A 74 -31.49 21.77 26.24
C PHE A 74 -32.58 20.86 26.84
N GLY A 75 -32.75 20.89 28.16
CA GLY A 75 -33.52 19.89 28.91
C GLY A 75 -35.04 20.09 29.02
N SER A 76 -35.71 19.08 29.57
CA SER A 76 -36.84 19.25 30.50
C SER A 76 -37.15 17.97 31.29
N LEU A 77 -36.91 18.08 32.59
CA LEU A 77 -37.44 17.36 33.75
C LEU A 77 -38.74 16.54 33.56
N ALA A 78 -38.74 15.27 33.99
CA ALA A 78 -39.45 14.76 35.20
C ALA A 78 -39.84 13.26 35.09
N THR A 79 -39.06 12.42 35.79
CA THR A 79 -39.37 11.27 36.70
C THR A 79 -40.84 10.90 37.02
N PRO A 80 -41.13 9.77 37.70
CA PRO A 80 -40.51 8.42 37.74
C PRO A 80 -41.56 7.26 37.85
N SER A 81 -41.16 5.98 37.82
CA SER A 81 -41.85 4.95 38.65
C SER A 81 -40.93 3.77 38.95
N ALA A 82 -41.10 3.26 40.17
CA ALA A 82 -40.18 2.46 40.96
C ALA A 82 -40.40 0.93 40.88
N ALA A 83 -39.48 0.24 41.55
CA ALA A 83 -39.55 -1.12 42.12
C ALA A 83 -39.35 -2.30 41.15
N ASP A 84 -38.84 -3.45 41.56
CA ASP A 84 -37.98 -3.94 42.65
C ASP A 84 -37.78 -5.43 42.29
N ALA A 85 -36.73 -6.03 42.86
CA ALA A 85 -36.26 -7.41 42.73
C ALA A 85 -37.29 -8.52 42.41
N SER A 86 -36.89 -9.49 41.58
CA SER A 86 -36.73 -10.90 42.02
C SER A 86 -36.15 -11.80 40.92
N GLU A 87 -35.32 -12.72 41.39
CA GLU A 87 -34.67 -13.84 40.72
C GLU A 87 -35.69 -14.87 40.21
N ASP A 88 -35.42 -15.57 39.11
CA ASP A 88 -35.29 -17.04 39.11
C ASP A 88 -34.84 -17.60 37.75
N GLU A 89 -34.16 -18.75 37.83
CA GLU A 89 -33.82 -19.71 36.76
C GLU A 89 -35.06 -20.04 35.87
N VAL A 90 -34.98 -20.55 34.64
CA VAL A 90 -34.57 -21.91 34.25
C VAL A 90 -34.34 -22.00 32.72
N VAL A 91 -33.34 -22.81 32.39
CA VAL A 91 -32.98 -23.48 31.13
C VAL A 91 -34.18 -24.12 30.39
N ASP A 92 -34.22 -24.09 29.05
CA ASP A 92 -34.11 -25.28 28.18
C ASP A 92 -34.34 -24.99 26.69
N GLU A 93 -33.63 -25.76 25.89
CA GLU A 93 -33.51 -25.82 24.44
C GLU A 93 -34.84 -26.19 23.73
N THR A 94 -35.00 -25.81 22.45
CA THR A 94 -35.17 -26.76 21.31
C THR A 94 -35.66 -26.09 20.01
N ASP A 95 -35.05 -26.60 18.93
CA ASP A 95 -35.55 -26.85 17.57
C ASP A 95 -35.96 -25.74 16.59
N ASP A 96 -35.16 -25.72 15.51
CA ASP A 96 -35.54 -25.83 14.10
C ASP A 96 -36.70 -24.99 13.58
N THR A 97 -36.39 -24.13 12.60
CA THR A 97 -37.12 -24.11 11.32
C THR A 97 -36.31 -23.38 10.25
N ALA A 98 -35.92 -24.12 9.22
CA ALA A 98 -35.54 -23.57 7.93
C ALA A 98 -36.69 -22.75 7.34
N TYR A 99 -36.41 -21.48 7.04
CA TYR A 99 -37.22 -20.66 6.12
C TYR A 99 -36.34 -20.27 4.94
N ASP A 100 -36.53 -21.00 3.84
CA ASP A 100 -36.20 -20.54 2.50
C ASP A 100 -37.25 -19.51 2.07
N GLY A 101 -36.82 -18.42 1.42
CA GLY A 101 -37.72 -17.50 0.73
C GLY A 101 -37.61 -16.01 1.04
N ALA A 102 -36.65 -15.37 0.37
CA ALA A 102 -36.74 -14.05 -0.25
C ALA A 102 -37.02 -12.80 0.61
N SER A 103 -35.99 -11.97 0.74
CA SER A 103 -36.14 -10.51 0.87
C SER A 103 -34.94 -9.82 0.23
N GLY A 104 -35.15 -9.16 -0.90
CA GLY A 104 -34.20 -8.22 -1.47
C GLY A 104 -34.16 -6.91 -0.66
N ARG A 105 -33.02 -6.22 -0.81
CA ARG A 105 -32.54 -5.01 -0.08
C ARG A 105 -32.01 -5.37 1.30
N ASP A 106 -30.73 -5.17 1.64
CA ASP A 106 -29.75 -4.19 1.17
C ASP A 106 -28.40 -4.88 0.89
N ASP A 107 -27.81 -4.65 -0.29
CA ASP A 107 -26.37 -4.89 -0.51
C ASP A 107 -25.58 -3.86 0.31
N ALA A 108 -25.55 -4.06 1.62
CA ALA A 108 -24.46 -3.58 2.45
C ALA A 108 -23.23 -4.31 1.92
N ARG A 109 -22.48 -3.65 1.02
CA ARG A 109 -21.22 -4.12 0.47
C ARG A 109 -20.42 -4.78 1.58
N LEU A 110 -20.33 -6.12 1.54
CA LEU A 110 -19.44 -6.86 2.43
C LEU A 110 -18.02 -6.29 2.21
N PRO A 111 -17.21 -6.13 3.26
CA PRO A 111 -15.83 -5.69 3.09
C PRO A 111 -15.15 -6.64 2.09
N LEU A 112 -14.53 -6.07 1.04
CA LEU A 112 -13.85 -6.88 0.02
C LEU A 112 -12.81 -7.76 0.72
N SER A 113 -12.91 -9.07 0.51
CA SER A 113 -11.89 -9.98 1.01
C SER A 113 -10.60 -9.76 0.21
N ILE A 114 -9.44 -9.92 0.86
CA ILE A 114 -8.13 -9.98 0.19
C ILE A 114 -8.17 -10.99 -0.97
N ASP A 115 -8.93 -12.07 -0.80
CA ASP A 115 -9.09 -13.10 -1.82
C ASP A 115 -9.82 -12.58 -3.06
N ASP A 116 -10.83 -11.71 -2.91
CA ASP A 116 -11.56 -11.12 -4.05
C ASP A 116 -10.64 -10.18 -4.84
N VAL A 117 -9.84 -9.38 -4.12
CA VAL A 117 -8.86 -8.47 -4.74
C VAL A 117 -7.80 -9.27 -5.46
N LYS A 118 -7.26 -10.32 -4.82
CA LYS A 118 -6.31 -11.23 -5.44
C LYS A 118 -6.89 -11.87 -6.71
N GLU A 119 -8.11 -12.39 -6.64
CA GLU A 119 -8.76 -13.03 -7.79
C GLU A 119 -8.95 -12.01 -8.93
N SER A 120 -9.33 -10.78 -8.63
CA SER A 120 -9.44 -9.69 -9.62
C SER A 120 -8.12 -9.44 -10.35
N TYR A 121 -6.99 -9.38 -9.63
CA TYR A 121 -5.66 -9.23 -10.22
C TYR A 121 -5.23 -10.46 -11.03
N GLU A 122 -5.51 -11.68 -10.54
CA GLU A 122 -5.22 -12.93 -11.25
C GLU A 122 -6.03 -13.06 -12.55
N GLN A 123 -7.32 -12.68 -12.53
CA GLN A 123 -8.20 -12.66 -13.71
C GLN A 123 -7.71 -11.67 -14.78
N LYS A 124 -7.05 -10.58 -14.38
CA LYS A 124 -6.41 -9.63 -15.29
C LYS A 124 -5.07 -10.12 -15.86
N GLY A 125 -4.56 -11.26 -15.39
CA GLY A 125 -3.33 -11.90 -15.86
C GLY A 125 -2.08 -11.58 -15.05
N ALA A 126 -2.21 -10.89 -13.91
CA ALA A 126 -1.08 -10.62 -13.02
C ALA A 126 -0.69 -11.87 -12.22
N ALA A 127 0.58 -11.97 -11.85
CA ALA A 127 1.03 -12.91 -10.83
C ALA A 127 0.77 -12.31 -9.45
N VAL A 128 -0.01 -12.99 -8.59
CA VAL A 128 -0.43 -12.39 -7.31
C VAL A 128 -0.02 -13.22 -6.10
N PHE A 129 0.43 -12.57 -5.03
CA PHE A 129 0.54 -13.21 -3.71
C PHE A 129 0.07 -12.27 -2.60
N SER A 130 -0.36 -12.87 -1.49
CA SER A 130 -0.77 -12.11 -0.31
C SER A 130 0.40 -11.94 0.66
N LEU A 131 0.55 -10.73 1.18
CA LEU A 131 1.50 -10.38 2.23
C LEU A 131 0.73 -10.28 3.56
N SER A 132 1.22 -10.99 4.58
CA SER A 132 0.54 -11.07 5.89
C SER A 132 0.94 -9.90 6.78
N THR A 133 0.23 -8.78 6.67
CA THR A 133 0.42 -7.60 7.54
C THR A 133 -0.20 -7.76 8.93
N LEU A 134 -1.22 -8.62 9.07
CA LEU A 134 -1.86 -8.93 10.36
C LEU A 134 -1.06 -9.92 11.23
N ASP A 135 -0.14 -10.66 10.61
CA ASP A 135 0.75 -11.62 11.29
C ASP A 135 2.18 -11.45 10.76
N PRO A 136 2.84 -10.32 11.10
CA PRO A 136 4.18 -10.01 10.62
C PRO A 136 5.23 -10.97 11.18
N SER A 137 4.97 -11.66 12.30
CA SER A 137 5.91 -12.61 12.91
C SER A 137 6.32 -13.75 11.99
N ARG A 138 5.52 -14.07 10.97
CA ARG A 138 5.88 -15.02 9.91
C ARG A 138 7.18 -14.67 9.18
N TYR A 139 7.56 -13.40 9.16
CA TYR A 139 8.69 -12.89 8.38
C TYR A 139 9.88 -12.43 9.23
N GLU A 140 9.90 -12.69 10.54
CA GLU A 140 10.96 -12.19 11.45
C GLU A 140 12.35 -12.71 11.08
N GLU A 141 12.44 -13.98 10.67
CA GLU A 141 13.69 -14.61 10.22
C GLU A 141 14.02 -14.32 8.74
N GLY A 142 13.11 -13.65 8.04
CA GLY A 142 13.18 -13.43 6.60
C GLY A 142 12.79 -14.64 5.77
N VAL A 143 11.93 -14.43 4.77
CA VAL A 143 11.38 -15.50 3.93
C VAL A 143 11.57 -15.16 2.46
N ILE A 144 11.94 -16.15 1.64
CA ILE A 144 12.03 -15.97 0.19
C ILE A 144 10.81 -16.59 -0.49
N LEU A 145 10.00 -15.75 -1.12
CA LEU A 145 8.82 -16.13 -1.89
C LEU A 145 9.13 -16.09 -3.39
N LYS A 146 8.50 -16.96 -4.19
CA LYS A 146 8.67 -16.99 -5.65
C LYS A 146 7.32 -16.79 -6.32
N LYS A 147 7.15 -15.72 -7.10
CA LYS A 147 5.92 -15.43 -7.82
C LYS A 147 6.21 -14.68 -9.12
N GLY A 148 5.52 -15.03 -10.21
CA GLY A 148 5.66 -14.31 -11.48
C GLY A 148 7.04 -14.42 -12.15
N GLY A 149 7.85 -15.40 -11.76
CA GLY A 149 9.26 -15.49 -12.18
C GLY A 149 10.23 -14.66 -11.35
N LEU A 150 9.71 -13.84 -10.44
CA LEU A 150 10.48 -13.03 -9.50
C LEU A 150 10.60 -13.73 -8.13
N ARG A 151 11.65 -13.35 -7.40
CA ARG A 151 11.96 -13.74 -6.03
C ARG A 151 11.80 -12.53 -5.12
N PHE A 152 11.03 -12.70 -4.06
CA PHE A 152 10.75 -11.68 -3.07
C PHE A 152 11.36 -12.10 -1.73
N GLY A 153 12.24 -11.28 -1.18
CA GLY A 153 12.73 -11.43 0.19
C GLY A 153 11.82 -10.63 1.09
N VAL A 154 11.12 -11.27 2.02
CA VAL A 154 10.19 -10.61 2.94
C VAL A 154 10.75 -10.67 4.33
N LEU A 155 10.93 -9.52 4.98
CA LEU A 155 11.40 -9.40 6.36
C LEU A 155 10.38 -8.61 7.19
N SER A 156 10.12 -8.99 8.43
CA SER A 156 9.39 -8.13 9.36
C SER A 156 10.30 -7.49 10.41
N VAL A 157 10.01 -6.24 10.73
CA VAL A 157 10.71 -5.44 11.75
C VAL A 157 9.67 -4.71 12.58
N THR A 158 9.19 -5.37 13.64
CA THR A 158 8.16 -4.83 14.54
C THR A 158 8.76 -4.09 15.74
N GLU A 159 10.03 -4.31 16.03
CA GLU A 159 10.80 -3.65 17.09
C GLU A 159 12.11 -3.08 16.54
N PRO A 160 12.70 -2.06 17.20
CA PRO A 160 13.99 -1.53 16.78
C PRO A 160 15.08 -2.60 16.85
N VAL A 161 15.68 -2.93 15.70
CA VAL A 161 16.81 -3.86 15.60
C VAL A 161 18.09 -3.12 15.20
N PRO A 162 19.28 -3.66 15.50
CA PRO A 162 20.52 -3.05 15.07
C PRO A 162 20.63 -3.01 13.54
N SER A 163 21.09 -1.90 12.96
CA SER A 163 21.26 -1.74 11.50
C SER A 163 22.11 -2.86 10.88
N ARG A 164 23.11 -3.36 11.61
CA ARG A 164 23.93 -4.50 11.19
C ARG A 164 23.14 -5.78 10.92
N TYR A 165 22.07 -6.03 11.69
CA TYR A 165 21.20 -7.18 11.45
C TYR A 165 20.45 -7.01 10.12
N LEU A 166 19.92 -5.81 9.88
CA LEU A 166 19.20 -5.47 8.65
C LEU A 166 20.12 -5.54 7.42
N GLU A 167 21.34 -5.04 7.52
CA GLU A 167 22.37 -5.15 6.49
C GLU A 167 22.71 -6.60 6.16
N LEU A 168 22.89 -7.46 7.19
CA LEU A 168 23.12 -8.89 6.99
C LEU A 168 21.93 -9.58 6.33
N GLN A 169 20.71 -9.15 6.65
CA GLN A 169 19.51 -9.70 6.04
C GLN A 169 19.37 -9.27 4.58
N ALA A 170 19.69 -8.02 4.26
CA ALA A 170 19.74 -7.53 2.89
C ALA A 170 20.82 -8.27 2.07
N GLU A 171 22.01 -8.48 2.65
CA GLU A 171 23.09 -9.28 2.04
C GLU A 171 22.66 -10.72 1.80
N TYR A 172 21.98 -11.35 2.77
CA TYR A 172 21.41 -12.69 2.60
C TYR A 172 20.44 -12.75 1.41
N PHE A 173 19.55 -11.76 1.26
CA PHE A 173 18.63 -11.74 0.12
C PHE A 173 19.36 -11.54 -1.22
N ASP A 174 20.39 -10.68 -1.26
CA ASP A 174 21.23 -10.48 -2.45
C ASP A 174 21.97 -11.78 -2.84
N GLU A 175 22.60 -12.46 -1.88
CA GLU A 175 23.28 -13.75 -2.10
C GLU A 175 22.34 -14.82 -2.67
N HIS A 176 21.05 -14.77 -2.30
CA HIS A 176 20.02 -15.67 -2.79
C HIS A 176 19.33 -15.19 -4.08
N ALA A 177 19.86 -14.14 -4.71
CA ALA A 177 19.36 -13.54 -5.95
C ALA A 177 17.87 -13.17 -5.84
N VAL A 178 17.48 -12.57 -4.73
CA VAL A 178 16.16 -11.94 -4.57
C VAL A 178 16.07 -10.75 -5.54
N ASP A 179 14.94 -10.64 -6.25
CA ASP A 179 14.71 -9.55 -7.20
C ASP A 179 14.15 -8.30 -6.50
N PHE A 180 13.36 -8.49 -5.44
CA PHE A 180 12.80 -7.40 -4.62
C PHE A 180 12.79 -7.77 -3.13
N VAL A 181 13.32 -6.88 -2.29
CA VAL A 181 13.29 -7.00 -0.83
C VAL A 181 12.15 -6.15 -0.26
N VAL A 182 11.21 -6.80 0.40
CA VAL A 182 10.01 -6.21 1.02
C VAL A 182 10.16 -6.26 2.54
N ALA A 183 10.10 -5.12 3.21
CA ALA A 183 10.03 -5.05 4.67
C ALA A 183 8.62 -4.73 5.14
N VAL A 184 8.12 -5.47 6.13
CA VAL A 184 6.91 -5.14 6.87
C VAL A 184 7.35 -4.57 8.21
N VAL A 185 7.10 -3.27 8.43
CA VAL A 185 7.60 -2.56 9.60
C VAL A 185 6.47 -2.03 10.45
N SER A 186 6.68 -1.94 11.76
CA SER A 186 5.74 -1.19 12.60
C SER A 186 5.98 0.31 12.52
N ASP A 187 7.23 0.74 12.34
CA ASP A 187 7.62 2.14 12.23
C ASP A 187 8.66 2.26 11.10
N LYS A 188 8.48 3.21 10.18
CA LYS A 188 9.40 3.41 9.05
C LYS A 188 10.82 3.77 9.49
N ASP A 189 10.98 4.39 10.66
CA ASP A 189 12.26 4.88 11.16
C ASP A 189 13.19 3.70 11.54
N TYR A 190 12.66 2.49 11.71
CA TYR A 190 13.46 1.28 11.98
C TYR A 190 14.39 0.89 10.82
N LEU A 191 14.10 1.37 9.61
CA LEU A 191 14.92 1.15 8.42
C LEU A 191 15.68 2.41 7.97
N GLU A 192 15.64 3.49 8.75
CA GLU A 192 16.29 4.75 8.37
C GLU A 192 17.80 4.53 8.18
N GLY A 193 18.30 4.93 7.01
CA GLY A 193 19.72 4.83 6.68
C GLY A 193 20.22 3.43 6.35
N VAL A 194 19.34 2.43 6.22
CA VAL A 194 19.69 1.08 5.78
C VAL A 194 19.34 0.89 4.31
N GLU A 195 20.30 0.44 3.51
CA GLU A 195 20.11 0.13 2.09
C GLU A 195 19.72 -1.35 1.88
N GLY A 196 19.28 -1.69 0.67
CA GLY A 196 18.96 -3.07 0.28
C GLY A 196 17.51 -3.48 0.52
N PHE A 197 16.63 -2.54 0.89
CA PHE A 197 15.18 -2.72 0.92
C PHE A 197 14.54 -1.93 -0.22
N ASP A 198 13.77 -2.61 -1.08
CA ASP A 198 13.12 -1.99 -2.24
C ASP A 198 11.74 -1.46 -1.89
N ILE A 199 11.01 -2.18 -1.03
CA ILE A 199 9.62 -1.87 -0.66
C ILE A 199 9.48 -1.95 0.85
N VAL A 200 8.88 -0.94 1.49
CA VAL A 200 8.61 -0.90 2.92
C VAL A 200 7.13 -0.66 3.13
N VAL A 201 6.47 -1.60 3.80
CA VAL A 201 5.06 -1.53 4.20
C VAL A 201 5.00 -1.25 5.70
N SER A 202 4.64 -0.03 6.09
CA SER A 202 4.38 0.27 7.50
C SER A 202 2.99 -0.22 7.90
N THR A 203 2.88 -0.90 9.04
CA THR A 203 1.58 -1.30 9.60
C THR A 203 0.86 -0.16 10.31
N GLN A 204 1.50 1.00 10.46
CA GLN A 204 0.93 2.21 11.03
C GLN A 204 0.73 3.29 9.96
N ASP A 205 -0.07 4.31 10.28
CA ASP A 205 -0.17 5.48 9.43
C ASP A 205 1.02 6.43 9.69
N GLU A 206 1.96 6.42 8.75
CA GLU A 206 3.16 7.25 8.75
C GLU A 206 2.93 8.66 8.17
N GLY A 207 1.69 9.00 7.79
CA GLY A 207 1.39 10.27 7.13
C GLY A 207 2.06 10.41 5.76
N LEU A 208 2.36 9.29 5.10
CA LEU A 208 2.97 9.27 3.77
C LEU A 208 2.01 9.86 2.73
N PHE A 209 2.57 10.52 1.71
CA PHE A 209 1.77 11.05 0.60
C PHE A 209 0.98 9.94 -0.10
N VAL A 210 -0.23 10.30 -0.52
CA VAL A 210 -1.28 9.44 -1.08
C VAL A 210 -0.71 8.26 -1.89
N MET A 211 -0.94 7.04 -1.39
CA MET A 211 -0.54 5.74 -1.96
C MET A 211 0.94 5.34 -1.89
N GLY A 212 1.80 6.11 -1.23
CA GLY A 212 3.20 5.76 -1.00
C GLY A 212 4.19 6.75 -1.62
N GLU A 213 5.40 6.76 -1.07
CA GLU A 213 6.46 7.70 -1.41
C GLU A 213 7.75 6.96 -1.72
N THR A 214 8.45 7.37 -2.78
CA THR A 214 9.79 6.83 -3.07
C THR A 214 10.84 7.76 -2.46
N ILE A 215 11.59 7.25 -1.49
CA ILE A 215 12.70 7.97 -0.86
C ILE A 215 13.99 7.23 -1.24
N GLY A 216 14.83 7.88 -2.05
CA GLY A 216 16.02 7.22 -2.61
C GLY A 216 15.63 6.10 -3.58
N SER A 217 16.04 4.87 -3.27
CA SER A 217 15.69 3.65 -4.04
C SER A 217 14.54 2.85 -3.42
N THR A 218 14.02 3.28 -2.28
CA THR A 218 13.05 2.51 -1.48
C THR A 218 11.66 3.11 -1.62
N PHE A 219 10.67 2.26 -1.89
CA PHE A 219 9.26 2.63 -1.97
C PHE A 219 8.57 2.37 -0.63
N TYR A 220 8.15 3.43 0.05
CA TYR A 220 7.45 3.38 1.32
C TYR A 220 5.95 3.48 1.11
N VAL A 221 5.18 2.66 1.82
CA VAL A 221 3.72 2.70 1.80
C VAL A 221 3.16 2.42 3.19
N SER A 222 2.12 3.15 3.59
CA SER A 222 1.35 2.85 4.80
C SER A 222 0.31 1.77 4.51
N ALA A 223 0.05 0.93 5.49
CA ALA A 223 -1.11 0.05 5.44
C ALA A 223 -2.40 0.87 5.38
N PRO A 224 -3.39 0.45 4.58
CA PRO A 224 -4.67 1.14 4.57
C PRO A 224 -5.44 0.88 5.88
N GLU A 225 -6.59 1.53 6.01
CA GLU A 225 -7.50 1.33 7.13
C GLU A 225 -7.97 -0.13 7.23
N LEU A 226 -8.28 -0.59 8.45
CA LEU A 226 -8.88 -1.89 8.72
C LEU A 226 -10.14 -2.08 7.86
N GLY A 227 -10.24 -3.23 7.20
CA GLY A 227 -11.33 -3.55 6.28
C GLY A 227 -11.10 -3.09 4.83
N LYS A 228 -10.04 -2.32 4.56
CA LYS A 228 -9.56 -2.02 3.20
C LYS A 228 -8.40 -2.94 2.82
N THR A 229 -8.15 -3.05 1.52
CA THR A 229 -7.05 -3.87 0.98
C THR A 229 -6.04 -2.99 0.25
N GLY A 230 -4.76 -3.15 0.58
CA GLY A 230 -3.66 -2.53 -0.13
C GLY A 230 -3.15 -3.44 -1.24
N ALA A 231 -2.78 -2.86 -2.36
CA ALA A 231 -2.15 -3.55 -3.47
C ALA A 231 -0.89 -2.79 -3.91
N ILE A 232 0.25 -3.46 -3.91
CA ILE A 232 1.47 -2.99 -4.56
C ILE A 232 1.59 -3.70 -5.91
N LEU A 233 1.82 -2.94 -6.97
CA LEU A 233 1.97 -3.41 -8.34
C LEU A 233 3.39 -3.18 -8.82
N ILE A 234 4.00 -4.24 -9.31
CA ILE A 234 5.33 -4.27 -9.91
C ILE A 234 5.16 -4.54 -11.39
N SER A 235 5.51 -3.56 -12.20
CA SER A 235 5.46 -3.67 -13.66
C SER A 235 6.59 -4.54 -14.23
N PRO A 236 6.48 -5.03 -15.48
CA PRO A 236 7.56 -5.73 -16.17
C PRO A 236 8.85 -4.92 -16.32
N SER A 237 8.77 -3.59 -16.17
CA SER A 237 9.92 -2.67 -16.19
C SER A 237 10.49 -2.41 -14.79
N ASN A 238 10.12 -3.23 -13.80
CA ASN A 238 10.53 -3.12 -12.39
C ASN A 238 10.15 -1.80 -11.71
N VAL A 239 9.09 -1.15 -12.18
CA VAL A 239 8.53 0.03 -11.49
C VAL A 239 7.46 -0.41 -10.51
N VAL A 240 7.63 0.03 -9.26
CA VAL A 240 6.73 -0.21 -8.13
C VAL A 240 5.73 0.94 -8.02
N SER A 241 4.47 0.58 -7.78
CA SER A 241 3.38 1.52 -7.48
C SER A 241 2.47 0.87 -6.44
N ALA A 242 1.70 1.66 -5.68
CA ALA A 242 0.71 1.11 -4.78
C ALA A 242 -0.64 1.82 -4.92
N LYS A 243 -1.67 1.13 -4.45
CA LYS A 243 -3.07 1.54 -4.51
C LYS A 243 -3.85 0.92 -3.37
N VAL A 244 -4.80 1.67 -2.83
CA VAL A 244 -5.83 1.14 -1.94
C VAL A 244 -7.03 0.72 -2.79
N VAL A 245 -7.43 -0.54 -2.66
CA VAL A 245 -8.60 -1.09 -3.32
C VAL A 245 -9.78 -0.98 -2.36
N GLU A 246 -10.67 -0.05 -2.67
CA GLU A 246 -11.95 0.13 -2.01
C GLU A 246 -13.06 -0.49 -2.88
N GLY A 247 -14.12 -1.01 -2.26
CA GLY A 247 -15.25 -1.72 -2.88
C GLY A 247 -15.58 -1.32 -4.32
N LEU A 248 -15.60 -2.30 -5.24
CA LEU A 248 -16.17 -2.15 -6.59
C LEU A 248 -17.68 -1.82 -6.53
#